data_AF-A0A1I1S994-F1
#
_entry.id   AF-A0A1I1S994-F1
#
_cell.length_a   1.000
_cell.length_b   1.000
_cell.length_c   1.000
_cell.angle_alpha   90.00
_cell.angle_beta   90.00
_cell.angle_gamma   90.00
#
_symmetry.space_group_name_H-M   'P 1'
#
loop_
_entity.id
_entity.type
_entity.pdbx_description
1 polymer ?
#
loop_
_entity_poly.entity_id
_entity_poly.type
_entity_poly.pdbx_seq_one_letter_code
_entity_poly.pdbx_strand_id
1 'polypeptide(L)' 'MQSNTTSITTIKQEVRLQEWTAQIEAQQASGLTIREWCKENGIKPNTYYNRLRKVREQYMEKSPT' A
#
# COMPACT_ATOMS: atom_id res chain seq x y z
N MET A 1 9.83 10.12 -30.29
CA MET A 1 10.47 10.12 -28.96
C MET A 1 9.39 10.23 -27.90
N GLN A 2 8.85 9.11 -27.42
CA GLN A 2 7.90 9.06 -26.31
C GLN A 2 7.96 7.64 -25.71
N SER A 3 8.93 7.41 -24.82
CA SER A 3 9.12 6.09 -24.20
C SER A 3 9.68 6.18 -22.76
N ASN A 4 9.58 7.33 -22.09
CA ASN A 4 10.17 7.53 -20.75
C ASN A 4 9.15 7.75 -19.63
N THR A 5 7.89 8.10 -19.94
CA THR A 5 6.87 8.41 -18.93
C THR A 5 6.18 7.17 -18.36
N THR A 6 5.89 6.17 -19.20
CA THR A 6 5.23 4.91 -18.77
C THR A 6 6.06 4.15 -17.76
N SER A 7 7.39 4.09 -17.94
CA SER A 7 8.29 3.41 -17.01
C SER A 7 8.32 4.08 -15.63
N ILE A 8 8.37 5.42 -15.58
CA ILE A 8 8.42 6.15 -14.31
C ILE A 8 7.09 6.01 -13.53
N THR A 9 5.95 5.98 -14.21
CA THR A 9 4.65 5.82 -13.55
C THR A 9 4.47 4.44 -12.93
N THR A 10 4.89 3.39 -13.65
CA THR A 10 4.82 2.00 -13.15
C THR A 10 5.74 1.80 -11.96
N ILE A 11 7.00 2.26 -12.05
CA ILE A 11 7.95 2.19 -10.94
C ILE A 11 7.41 2.91 -9.70
N LYS A 12 6.80 4.09 -9.86
CA LYS A 12 6.18 4.83 -8.75
C LYS A 12 5.02 4.06 -8.10
N GLN A 13 4.26 3.28 -8.87
CA GLN A 13 3.18 2.47 -8.34
C GLN A 13 3.73 1.29 -7.53
N GLU A 14 4.78 0.62 -8.02
CA GLU A 14 5.43 -0.49 -7.33
C GLU A 14 6.05 -0.05 -6.00
N VAL A 15 6.78 1.08 -5.99
CA VAL A 15 7.39 1.64 -4.78
C VAL A 15 6.32 1.96 -3.74
N ARG A 16 5.20 2.57 -4.15
CA ARG A 16 4.09 2.86 -3.23
C ARG A 16 3.46 1.59 -2.70
N LEU A 17 3.32 0.56 -3.53
CA LEU A 17 2.76 -0.71 -3.12
C LEU A 17 3.63 -1.37 -2.05
N GLN A 18 4.95 -1.38 -2.24
CA GLN A 18 5.91 -1.89 -1.24
C GLN A 18 5.83 -1.10 0.07
N GLU A 19 5.78 0.23 0.01
CA GLU A 19 5.64 1.07 1.19
C GLU A 19 4.34 0.78 1.94
N TRP A 20 3.24 0.59 1.22
CA TRP A 20 1.95 0.27 1.83
C TRP A 20 1.92 -1.12 2.45
N THR A 21 2.54 -2.12 1.82
CA THR A 21 2.70 -3.44 2.40
C THR A 21 3.47 -3.37 3.73
N ALA A 22 4.61 -2.67 3.74
CA ALA A 22 5.41 -2.51 4.97
C ALA A 22 4.62 -1.80 6.09
N GLN A 23 3.79 -0.81 5.76
CA GLN A 23 2.92 -0.16 6.74
C GLN A 23 1.86 -1.09 7.31
N ILE A 24 1.27 -1.96 6.48
CA ILE A 24 0.28 -2.94 6.93
C ILE A 24 0.92 -3.97 7.86
N GLU A 25 2.11 -4.47 7.50
CA GLU A 25 2.89 -5.38 8.34
C GLU A 25 3.28 -4.73 9.67
N ALA A 26 3.71 -3.46 9.65
CA ALA A 26 4.01 -2.71 10.87
C ALA A 26 2.77 -2.51 11.75
N GLN A 27 1.60 -2.25 11.16
CA GLN A 27 0.34 -2.16 11.91
C GLN A 27 -0.02 -3.51 12.54
N GLN A 28 0.11 -4.62 11.82
CA GLN A 28 -0.14 -5.95 12.36
C GLN A 28 0.82 -6.31 13.49
N ALA A 29 2.12 -6.00 13.33
CA ALA A 29 3.13 -6.23 14.34
C ALA A 29 2.95 -5.35 15.59
N SER A 30 2.36 -4.15 15.44
CA SER A 30 2.11 -3.24 16.57
C SER A 30 1.06 -3.75 17.56
N GLY A 31 0.15 -4.63 17.12
CA GLY A 31 -1.00 -5.06 17.91
C GLY A 31 -2.07 -3.98 18.17
N LEU A 32 -1.84 -2.75 17.70
CA LEU A 32 -2.79 -1.64 17.80
C LEU A 32 -3.97 -1.84 16.84
N THR A 33 -5.11 -1.25 17.17
CA THR A 33 -6.18 -1.14 16.17
C THR A 33 -5.73 -0.23 15.02
N ILE A 34 -6.29 -0.42 13.83
CA ILE A 34 -5.97 0.41 12.65
C ILE A 34 -6.13 1.91 12.96
N ARG A 35 -7.14 2.31 13.75
CA ARG A 35 -7.38 3.72 14.07
C ARG A 35 -6.30 4.31 14.97
N GLU A 36 -5.85 3.57 15.97
CA GLU A 36 -4.75 3.98 16.87
C GLU A 36 -3.44 4.07 16.10
N TRP A 37 -3.11 3.04 15.34
CA TRP A 37 -1.91 3.02 14.52
C TRP A 37 -1.90 4.17 13.49
N CYS A 38 -3.04 4.43 12.84
CA CYS A 38 -3.20 5.56 11.93
C CYS A 38 -2.98 6.90 12.63
N LYS A 39 -3.49 7.06 13.86
CA LYS A 39 -3.30 8.27 14.66
C LYS A 39 -1.84 8.50 15.01
N GLU A 40 -1.12 7.45 15.42
CA GLU A 40 0.31 7.53 15.76
C GLU A 40 1.20 7.82 14.54
N ASN A 41 0.85 7.25 13.39
CA ASN A 41 1.63 7.41 12.15
C ASN A 41 1.18 8.61 11.31
N GLY A 42 0.23 9.42 11.78
CA GLY A 42 -0.28 10.59 11.06
C GLY A 42 -1.02 10.27 9.76
N ILE A 43 -1.59 9.07 9.65
CA ILE A 43 -2.32 8.60 8.47
C ILE A 43 -3.82 8.69 8.72
N LYS A 44 -4.59 9.10 7.72
CA LYS A 44 -6.06 9.05 7.80
C LYS A 44 -6.53 7.59 7.67
N PRO A 45 -7.46 7.10 8.51
CA PRO A 45 -7.96 5.72 8.41
C PRO A 45 -8.48 5.34 7.01
N ASN A 46 -9.18 6.26 6.33
CA ASN A 46 -9.65 6.02 4.95
C ASN A 46 -8.49 5.80 3.96
N THR A 47 -7.38 6.53 4.13
CA THR A 47 -6.18 6.33 3.32
C THR A 47 -5.60 4.94 3.58
N TYR A 48 -5.53 4.51 4.85
CA TYR A 48 -5.08 3.17 5.20
C TYR A 48 -5.94 2.07 4.57
N TYR A 49 -7.27 2.14 4.69
CA TYR A 49 -8.16 1.15 4.07
C TYR A 49 -8.03 1.10 2.55
N ASN A 50 -7.84 2.25 1.89
CA ASN A 50 -7.59 2.27 0.45
C ASN A 50 -6.25 1.62 0.08
N ARG A 51 -5.19 1.85 0.86
CA ARG A 51 -3.89 1.19 0.70
C ARG A 51 -4.03 -0.32 0.85
N LEU A 52 -4.70 -0.77 1.91
CA LEU A 52 -4.98 -2.19 2.18
C LEU A 52 -5.74 -2.86 1.04
N ARG A 53 -6.78 -2.21 0.50
CA ARG A 53 -7.52 -2.72 -0.66
C ARG A 53 -6.61 -2.92 -1.87
N LYS A 54 -5.80 -1.90 -2.22
CA LYS A 54 -4.89 -1.97 -3.37
C LYS A 54 -3.82 -3.05 -3.22
N VAL A 55 -3.29 -3.21 -2.01
CA VAL A 55 -2.34 -4.28 -1.69
C VAL A 55 -3.01 -5.64 -1.91
N ARG A 56 -4.23 -5.85 -1.40
CA ARG A 56 -4.98 -7.10 -1.61
C ARG A 56 -5.27 -7.39 -3.08
N GLU A 57 -5.72 -6.40 -3.84
CA GLU A 57 -5.98 -6.54 -5.28
C GLU A 57 -4.74 -7.01 -6.04
N GLN A 58 -3.57 -6.48 -5.67
CA GLN A 58 -2.30 -6.90 -6.27
C GLN A 58 -1.87 -8.33 -5.90
N TYR A 59 -2.11 -8.76 -4.66
CA TYR A 59 -1.88 -10.17 -4.30
C TYR A 59 -2.83 -11.12 -5.03
N MET A 60 -4.09 -10.72 -5.22
CA MET A 60 -5.08 -11.52 -5.97
C MET A 60 -4.75 -11.58 -7.46
N GLU A 61 -4.31 -10.48 -8.08
CA GLU A 61 -3.89 -10.45 -9.49
C GLU A 61 -2.67 -11.35 -9.76
N LYS A 62 -1.73 -11.42 -8.80
CA LYS A 62 -0.52 -12.26 -8.91
C LYS A 62 -0.76 -13.75 -8.61
N SER A 63 -1.93 -14.10 -8.08
CA SER A 63 -2.34 -15.48 -7.84
C SER A 63 -3.59 -15.79 -8.66
N PRO A 64 -3.48 -15.96 -9.99
CA PRO A 64 -4.60 -16.41 -10.79
C PRO A 64 -5.05 -17.79 -10.32
N THR A 65 -6.33 -17.91 -9.98
CA THR A 65 -7.03 -19.19 -9.74
C THR A 65 -6.98 -20.08 -10.96
#